data_AF-A0A3A5V3U7-F1
#
_entry.id   AF-A0A3A5V3U7-F1
#
_cell.length_a   1.000
_cell.length_b   1.000
_cell.length_c   1.000
_cell.angle_alpha   90.00
_cell.angle_beta   90.00
_cell.angle_gamma   90.00
#
_symmetry.space_group_name_H-M   'P 1'
#
loop_
_entity.id
_entity.type
_entity.pdbx_description
1 polymer ?
#
loop_
_entity_poly.entity_id
_entity_poly.type
_entity_poly.pdbx_seq_one_letter_code
_entity_poly.pdbx_strand_id
1 'polypeptide(L)'
;MSPTGYPDYPTSLALAPRFTVFKPPSATHHENGWFDEVEGPTQSMRAIHAKALTVLAVLVCGSLAGCLGGTDSGSEKNPISMNIHYDTTAGTITERIQNGATLSQTGVELSFDFARVTSNAGNMKTFTLDPGDDDDGSNAVTVNANEQAELTYTYQTHGLFTVVLSAVDESDNEASMSLTVRIDKEIDWTQANTDDPDSMVLPTAPDCTCPGPERIVIDSTITNPSGLIAGTPVTVTWHLDNPEGEEQAFHTEQIGDGQEASWTHDQYNIVGGDWALNVSIDSGNDSLNLHHVVLISYEPNESEPNPLASETTEREEDSLSV
;
A
#
# COMPACT_ATOMS: atom_id res chain seq x y z
N MET A 1 49.58 24.52 34.85
CA MET A 1 49.16 23.25 34.21
C MET A 1 47.65 23.32 34.02
N SER A 2 47.19 22.77 32.91
CA SER A 2 45.95 23.11 32.21
C SER A 2 44.65 23.11 33.04
N PRO A 3 43.70 23.99 32.68
CA PRO A 3 42.37 24.07 33.25
C PRO A 3 41.34 23.34 32.37
N THR A 4 40.38 22.61 32.95
CA THR A 4 39.06 22.41 32.35
C THR A 4 38.03 22.21 33.47
N GLY A 5 37.48 23.33 33.92
CA GLY A 5 36.18 23.35 34.60
C GLY A 5 35.10 23.21 33.53
N TYR A 6 34.23 22.20 33.69
CA TYR A 6 32.99 22.10 32.96
C TYR A 6 31.91 22.83 33.77
N PRO A 7 31.25 23.86 33.23
CA PRO A 7 30.03 24.37 33.85
C PRO A 7 28.82 23.53 33.40
N ASP A 8 27.96 23.24 34.38
CA ASP A 8 26.63 22.67 34.21
C ASP A 8 25.78 23.52 33.25
N TYR A 9 25.21 22.89 32.22
CA TYR A 9 24.12 23.46 31.43
C TYR A 9 22.79 22.87 31.91
N PRO A 10 21.79 23.70 32.26
CA PRO A 10 20.43 23.23 32.48
C PRO A 10 19.76 22.92 31.13
N THR A 11 19.29 21.68 30.96
CA THR A 11 18.45 21.24 29.85
C THR A 11 17.06 21.87 29.98
N SER A 12 16.89 23.09 29.47
CA SER A 12 15.57 23.71 29.33
C SER A 12 14.95 23.35 27.98
N LEU A 13 13.98 22.43 28.03
CA LEU A 13 12.73 22.38 27.25
C LEU A 13 12.72 23.19 25.94
N ALA A 14 12.98 22.52 24.82
CA ALA A 14 12.53 22.97 23.50
C ALA A 14 11.20 22.24 23.19
N LEU A 15 10.09 22.97 23.38
CA LEU A 15 8.78 22.57 22.86
C LEU A 15 8.85 22.48 21.33
N ALA A 16 8.41 21.36 20.76
CA ALA A 16 8.14 21.26 19.33
C ALA A 16 7.00 22.21 18.93
N PRO A 17 7.11 22.93 17.79
CA PRO A 17 6.03 23.78 17.31
C PRO A 17 4.84 22.93 16.87
N ARG A 18 3.69 23.14 17.53
CA ARG A 18 2.39 22.66 17.07
C ARG A 18 1.94 23.50 15.87
N PHE A 19 1.89 22.90 14.69
CA PHE A 19 1.19 23.49 13.56
C PHE A 19 -0.30 23.15 13.67
N THR A 20 -1.10 24.11 14.10
CA THR A 20 -2.55 24.10 13.92
C THR A 20 -2.89 24.70 12.56
N VAL A 21 -3.24 23.86 11.59
CA VAL A 21 -3.85 24.34 10.33
C VAL A 21 -5.32 24.64 10.58
N PHE A 22 -5.63 25.94 10.65
CA PHE A 22 -6.99 26.45 10.63
C PHE A 22 -7.59 26.25 9.23
N LYS A 23 -8.69 25.50 9.14
CA LYS A 23 -9.57 25.43 7.95
C LYS A 23 -10.54 26.62 7.99
N PRO A 24 -10.53 27.56 7.04
CA PRO A 24 -11.61 28.53 6.91
C PRO A 24 -12.86 27.90 6.25
N PRO A 25 -14.06 28.44 6.56
CA PRO A 25 -15.34 27.74 6.43
C PRO A 25 -15.89 27.67 5.00
N SER A 26 -16.65 26.61 4.75
CA SER A 26 -17.46 26.36 3.56
C SER A 26 -18.41 27.52 3.26
N ALA A 27 -18.41 27.96 2.00
CA ALA A 27 -19.27 29.03 1.53
C ALA A 27 -20.76 28.63 1.58
N THR A 28 -21.55 29.58 2.06
CA THR A 28 -22.99 29.53 2.27
C THR A 28 -23.80 29.53 0.97
N HIS A 29 -24.84 28.71 1.00
CA HIS A 29 -26.04 28.74 0.17
C HIS A 29 -26.56 30.17 -0.03
N HIS A 30 -26.77 30.59 -1.28
CA HIS A 30 -27.48 31.83 -1.62
C HIS A 30 -28.70 31.49 -2.49
N GLU A 31 -29.88 31.54 -1.85
CA GLU A 31 -31.17 31.72 -2.50
C GLU A 31 -31.33 33.19 -2.90
N ASN A 32 -31.67 33.44 -4.17
CA ASN A 32 -32.34 34.65 -4.64
C ASN A 32 -33.35 34.14 -5.69
N GLY A 33 -34.64 34.44 -5.72
CA GLY A 33 -35.34 35.68 -5.41
C GLY A 33 -36.25 35.97 -6.62
N TRP A 34 -37.56 35.88 -6.41
CA TRP A 34 -38.68 36.03 -7.36
C TRP A 34 -38.96 37.48 -7.80
N PHE A 35 -39.91 37.60 -8.76
CA PHE A 35 -40.67 38.75 -9.32
C PHE A 35 -40.35 38.99 -10.82
N ASP A 36 -41.28 39.17 -11.77
CA ASP A 36 -42.75 39.26 -11.87
C ASP A 36 -43.08 38.98 -13.36
N GLU A 37 -44.03 38.13 -13.71
CA GLU A 37 -45.40 38.45 -14.17
C GLU A 37 -45.52 39.10 -15.57
N VAL A 38 -46.32 38.46 -16.45
CA VAL A 38 -47.52 39.03 -17.14
C VAL A 38 -47.84 38.28 -18.45
N GLU A 39 -48.98 37.59 -18.37
CA GLU A 39 -50.04 37.37 -19.38
C GLU A 39 -49.78 36.63 -20.71
N GLY A 40 -50.47 35.49 -20.83
CA GLY A 40 -51.72 35.46 -21.60
C GLY A 40 -51.68 34.87 -23.02
N PRO A 41 -52.80 34.27 -23.49
CA PRO A 41 -52.77 33.02 -24.25
C PRO A 41 -53.17 33.17 -25.72
N THR A 42 -52.91 32.16 -26.57
CA THR A 42 -53.94 31.43 -27.33
C THR A 42 -53.39 30.57 -28.48
N GLN A 43 -54.06 29.43 -28.64
CA GLN A 43 -54.45 28.75 -29.88
C GLN A 43 -53.43 28.03 -30.77
N SER A 44 -53.57 26.69 -30.70
CA SER A 44 -54.16 25.87 -31.78
C SER A 44 -53.44 25.85 -33.12
N MET A 45 -52.72 24.75 -33.32
CA MET A 45 -52.23 24.23 -34.59
C MET A 45 -53.31 24.19 -35.70
N ARG A 46 -52.96 24.74 -36.88
CA ARG A 46 -53.07 24.07 -38.19
C ARG A 46 -52.58 24.99 -39.31
N ALA A 47 -51.57 24.52 -40.06
CA ALA A 47 -51.31 24.72 -41.50
C ALA A 47 -49.79 24.69 -41.73
N ILE A 48 -49.15 23.58 -42.09
CA ILE A 48 -49.18 22.87 -43.39
C ILE A 48 -48.41 23.63 -44.50
N HIS A 49 -47.38 22.95 -45.04
CA HIS A 49 -46.72 23.15 -46.35
C HIS A 49 -45.69 24.28 -46.57
N ALA A 50 -44.62 24.36 -45.78
CA ALA A 50 -43.42 25.12 -46.19
C ALA A 50 -42.07 24.62 -45.63
N LYS A 51 -41.91 23.32 -45.36
CA LYS A 51 -40.66 22.77 -44.81
C LYS A 51 -40.15 21.50 -45.49
N ALA A 52 -40.54 21.26 -46.75
CA ALA A 52 -40.10 20.08 -47.49
C ALA A 52 -38.97 20.34 -48.50
N LEU A 53 -38.58 21.61 -48.74
CA LEU A 53 -37.53 21.93 -49.72
C LEU A 53 -36.17 22.34 -49.12
N THR A 54 -36.09 22.60 -47.81
CA THR A 54 -34.84 23.07 -47.17
C THR A 54 -34.02 21.94 -46.54
N VAL A 55 -34.58 20.73 -46.41
CA VAL A 55 -33.87 19.56 -45.86
C VAL A 55 -33.01 18.85 -46.93
N LEU A 56 -33.32 19.02 -48.22
CA LEU A 56 -32.60 18.32 -49.30
C LEU A 56 -31.27 18.99 -49.71
N ALA A 57 -31.04 20.26 -49.33
CA ALA A 57 -29.80 20.97 -49.67
C ALA A 57 -28.65 20.78 -48.67
N VAL A 58 -28.92 20.24 -47.47
CA VAL A 58 -27.89 19.94 -46.45
C VAL A 58 -27.36 18.51 -46.56
N LEU A 59 -28.05 17.62 -47.29
CA LEU A 59 -27.74 16.19 -47.36
C LEU A 59 -26.78 15.78 -48.50
N VAL A 60 -26.23 16.73 -49.25
CA VAL A 60 -25.33 16.47 -50.40
C VAL A 60 -23.89 16.94 -50.17
N CYS A 61 -23.53 17.39 -48.96
CA CYS A 61 -22.15 17.68 -48.58
C CYS A 61 -21.49 16.59 -47.72
N GLY A 62 -22.09 15.39 -47.62
CA GLY A 62 -21.69 14.34 -46.67
C GLY A 62 -20.93 13.13 -47.23
N SER A 63 -20.52 13.08 -48.50
CA SER A 63 -19.95 11.84 -49.08
C SER A 63 -18.62 11.99 -49.83
N LEU A 64 -17.88 13.08 -49.60
CA LEU A 64 -16.48 13.21 -50.07
C LEU A 64 -15.45 13.32 -48.94
N ALA A 65 -15.81 13.08 -47.68
CA ALA A 65 -14.84 12.75 -46.64
C ALA A 65 -14.42 11.27 -46.78
N GLY A 66 -13.75 10.95 -47.89
CA GLY A 66 -12.82 9.85 -47.93
C GLY A 66 -11.56 10.29 -47.21
N CYS A 67 -11.49 10.07 -45.90
CA CYS A 67 -10.23 10.10 -45.18
C CYS A 67 -9.89 8.66 -44.83
N LEU A 68 -9.05 8.08 -45.69
CA LEU A 68 -8.12 6.99 -45.43
C LEU A 68 -8.50 6.13 -44.22
N GLY A 69 -9.19 5.03 -44.48
CA GLY A 69 -8.99 3.85 -43.65
C GLY A 69 -7.51 3.55 -43.70
N GLY A 70 -6.80 4.04 -42.67
CA GLY A 70 -5.41 3.71 -42.42
C GLY A 70 -5.35 2.20 -42.43
N THR A 71 -4.71 1.67 -43.46
CA THR A 71 -3.90 0.45 -43.37
C THR A 71 -3.35 0.34 -41.97
N ASP A 72 -3.33 -0.86 -41.38
CA ASP A 72 -2.45 -1.19 -40.25
C ASP A 72 -1.17 -0.38 -40.40
N SER A 73 -1.12 0.76 -39.69
CA SER A 73 0.13 1.45 -39.49
C SER A 73 0.76 0.52 -38.49
N GLY A 74 1.50 -0.45 -39.00
CA GLY A 74 2.33 -1.32 -38.20
C GLY A 74 3.02 -0.37 -37.25
N SER A 75 2.57 -0.37 -35.99
CA SER A 75 3.20 0.41 -34.95
C SER A 75 4.65 0.02 -35.06
N GLU A 76 5.52 0.98 -35.38
CA GLU A 76 6.93 0.69 -35.45
C GLU A 76 7.26 0.05 -34.11
N LYS A 77 7.60 -1.24 -34.17
CA LYS A 77 7.81 -2.04 -32.98
C LYS A 77 8.88 -1.31 -32.19
N ASN A 78 8.58 -0.96 -30.93
CA ASN A 78 9.54 -0.30 -30.07
C ASN A 78 10.89 -1.02 -30.19
N PRO A 79 11.99 -0.30 -30.51
CA PRO A 79 13.27 -0.95 -30.75
C PRO A 79 13.83 -1.60 -29.48
N ILE A 80 13.33 -1.23 -28.30
CA ILE A 80 13.71 -1.77 -27.00
C ILE A 80 12.92 -3.05 -26.69
N SER A 81 13.65 -4.07 -26.26
CA SER A 81 13.11 -5.32 -25.72
C SER A 81 13.30 -5.36 -24.21
N MET A 82 12.21 -5.25 -23.45
CA MET A 82 12.18 -5.27 -21.98
C MET A 82 12.24 -6.70 -21.45
N ASN A 83 13.44 -7.28 -21.37
CA ASN A 83 13.67 -8.57 -20.71
C ASN A 83 14.38 -8.32 -19.37
N ILE A 84 13.56 -8.12 -18.32
CA ILE A 84 14.01 -7.85 -16.95
C ILE A 84 13.72 -9.07 -16.08
N HIS A 85 14.69 -9.47 -15.27
CA HIS A 85 14.57 -10.63 -14.38
C HIS A 85 14.49 -10.23 -12.91
N TYR A 86 13.75 -11.01 -12.14
CA TYR A 86 13.51 -10.80 -10.71
C TYR A 86 13.04 -12.11 -10.05
N ASP A 87 13.51 -12.38 -8.85
CA ASP A 87 13.30 -13.67 -8.18
C ASP A 87 11.98 -13.75 -7.40
N THR A 88 11.50 -12.62 -6.87
CA THR A 88 10.24 -12.53 -6.13
C THR A 88 9.61 -11.16 -6.33
N THR A 89 8.29 -11.12 -6.20
CA THR A 89 7.42 -9.93 -6.24
C THR A 89 6.61 -9.82 -4.96
N ALA A 90 6.89 -10.65 -3.96
CA ALA A 90 6.25 -10.61 -2.66
C ALA A 90 7.26 -10.69 -1.51
N GLY A 91 6.88 -10.12 -0.37
CA GLY A 91 7.62 -10.23 0.88
C GLY A 91 6.82 -9.73 2.08
N THR A 92 7.41 -9.85 3.26
CA THR A 92 6.77 -9.46 4.52
C THR A 92 7.71 -8.58 5.33
N ILE A 93 7.25 -7.37 5.65
CA ILE A 93 7.90 -6.50 6.63
C ILE A 93 7.73 -7.13 8.01
N THR A 94 8.80 -7.14 8.80
CA THR A 94 8.71 -7.59 10.20
C THR A 94 8.98 -6.41 11.14
N GLU A 95 8.08 -6.18 12.08
CA GLU A 95 8.22 -5.16 13.12
C GLU A 95 8.18 -5.82 14.50
N ARG A 96 9.08 -5.40 15.40
CA ARG A 96 9.04 -5.81 16.81
C ARG A 96 8.75 -4.61 17.68
N ILE A 97 7.73 -4.71 18.51
CA ILE A 97 7.34 -3.69 19.48
C ILE A 97 7.38 -4.30 20.87
N GLN A 98 7.98 -3.57 21.82
CA GLN A 98 8.02 -3.99 23.21
C GLN A 98 7.68 -2.82 24.13
N ASN A 99 6.67 -3.00 24.99
CA ASN A 99 6.19 -1.99 25.94
C ASN A 99 5.94 -0.62 25.26
N GLY A 100 5.24 -0.65 24.13
CA GLY A 100 4.89 0.55 23.35
C GLY A 100 6.02 1.17 22.53
N ALA A 101 7.24 0.63 22.56
CA ALA A 101 8.37 1.13 21.77
C ALA A 101 8.73 0.16 20.63
N THR A 102 8.83 0.67 19.39
CA THR A 102 9.39 -0.09 18.27
C THR A 102 10.87 -0.37 18.53
N LEU A 103 11.23 -1.65 18.59
CA LEU A 103 12.61 -2.11 18.79
C LEU A 103 13.34 -2.26 17.45
N SER A 104 12.65 -2.79 16.45
CA SER A 104 13.21 -3.06 15.12
C SER A 104 12.12 -3.13 14.07
N GLN A 105 12.47 -2.72 12.85
CA GLN A 105 11.68 -2.96 11.65
C GLN A 105 12.63 -3.43 10.53
N THR A 106 12.26 -4.51 9.84
CA THR A 106 12.99 -5.03 8.68
C THR A 106 12.11 -4.90 7.45
N GLY A 107 12.56 -4.10 6.48
CA GLY A 107 11.90 -3.92 5.20
C GLY A 107 12.09 -5.11 4.26
N VAL A 108 11.43 -5.05 3.10
CA VAL A 108 11.54 -6.07 2.04
C VAL A 108 12.39 -5.53 0.90
N GLU A 109 13.54 -6.16 0.66
CA GLU A 109 14.43 -5.82 -0.44
C GLU A 109 14.10 -6.66 -1.69
N LEU A 110 13.82 -5.99 -2.81
CA LEU A 110 13.58 -6.61 -4.12
C LEU A 110 14.61 -6.12 -5.12
N SER A 111 15.05 -7.00 -6.03
CA SER A 111 16.05 -6.71 -7.06
C SER A 111 15.53 -7.00 -8.46
N PHE A 112 15.87 -6.13 -9.41
CA PHE A 112 15.44 -6.19 -10.80
C PHE A 112 16.65 -6.08 -11.73
N ASP A 113 16.93 -7.14 -12.50
CA ASP A 113 18.07 -7.26 -13.42
C ASP A 113 17.68 -6.86 -14.86
N PHE A 114 18.16 -5.70 -15.29
CA PHE A 114 18.04 -5.11 -16.62
C PHE A 114 19.15 -5.57 -17.59
N ALA A 115 20.06 -6.47 -17.22
CA ALA A 115 21.22 -6.84 -18.06
C ALA A 115 20.85 -7.45 -19.42
N ARG A 116 19.60 -7.90 -19.60
CA ARG A 116 19.06 -8.46 -20.86
C ARG A 116 18.12 -7.51 -21.60
N VAL A 117 17.98 -6.27 -21.12
CA VAL A 117 17.29 -5.21 -21.84
C VAL A 117 18.20 -4.71 -22.96
N THR A 118 17.68 -4.73 -24.18
CA THR A 118 18.45 -4.40 -25.40
C THR A 118 17.64 -3.50 -26.32
N SER A 119 18.33 -2.68 -27.13
CA SER A 119 17.70 -1.85 -28.17
C SER A 119 18.31 -2.13 -29.55
N ASN A 120 17.47 -2.16 -30.58
CA ASN A 120 17.92 -2.18 -31.98
C ASN A 120 18.30 -0.78 -32.52
N ALA A 121 18.10 0.27 -31.73
CA ALA A 121 18.34 1.67 -32.11
C ALA A 121 19.51 2.33 -31.37
N GLY A 122 20.30 1.58 -30.60
CA GLY A 122 21.48 2.09 -29.90
C GLY A 122 21.79 1.33 -28.62
N ASN A 123 22.78 1.79 -27.86
CA ASN A 123 22.99 1.27 -26.50
C ASN A 123 21.91 1.82 -25.55
N MET A 124 21.79 1.18 -24.39
CA MET A 124 20.94 1.70 -23.33
C MET A 124 21.59 2.91 -22.66
N LYS A 125 20.78 3.93 -22.39
CA LYS A 125 21.18 5.19 -21.76
C LYS A 125 20.83 5.18 -20.27
N THR A 126 19.58 4.87 -19.93
CA THR A 126 19.12 4.82 -18.53
C THR A 126 18.18 3.64 -18.26
N PHE A 127 18.22 3.17 -17.02
CA PHE A 127 17.20 2.31 -16.44
C PHE A 127 16.54 3.04 -15.27
N THR A 128 15.23 2.89 -15.13
CA THR A 128 14.44 3.49 -14.06
C THR A 128 13.57 2.43 -13.40
N LEU A 129 13.58 2.43 -12.07
CA LEU A 129 12.63 1.70 -11.22
C LEU A 129 11.78 2.73 -10.49
N ASP A 130 10.48 2.70 -10.72
CA ASP A 130 9.48 3.37 -9.89
C ASP A 130 8.83 2.31 -9.00
N PRO A 131 9.04 2.36 -7.66
CA PRO A 131 8.54 1.34 -6.75
C PRO A 131 7.02 1.39 -6.53
N GLY A 132 6.36 2.50 -6.91
CA GLY A 132 4.92 2.69 -6.76
C GLY A 132 4.43 2.83 -5.32
N ASP A 133 5.33 3.09 -4.36
CA ASP A 133 5.01 3.31 -2.94
C ASP A 133 4.73 4.77 -2.59
N ASP A 134 4.64 5.64 -3.60
CA ASP A 134 4.21 7.01 -3.52
C ASP A 134 3.37 7.41 -4.76
N ASP A 135 2.56 8.46 -4.62
CA ASP A 135 1.62 8.88 -5.68
C ASP A 135 2.28 9.72 -6.79
N ASP A 136 3.46 10.30 -6.54
CA ASP A 136 4.16 11.22 -7.45
C ASP A 136 5.45 10.65 -8.05
N GLY A 137 5.83 9.42 -7.71
CA GLY A 137 7.04 8.75 -8.19
C GLY A 137 8.33 9.42 -7.70
N SER A 138 8.27 10.19 -6.60
CA SER A 138 9.43 10.80 -5.96
C SER A 138 10.47 9.78 -5.46
N ASN A 139 10.05 8.55 -5.21
CA ASN A 139 10.92 7.43 -4.83
C ASN A 139 11.55 6.70 -6.03
N ALA A 140 11.28 7.13 -7.27
CA ALA A 140 11.85 6.50 -8.45
C ALA A 140 13.38 6.61 -8.50
N VAL A 141 14.02 5.51 -8.84
CA VAL A 141 15.48 5.36 -8.93
C VAL A 141 15.87 5.27 -10.40
N THR A 142 16.67 6.21 -10.90
CA THR A 142 17.23 6.18 -12.26
C THR A 142 18.74 6.03 -12.22
N VAL A 143 19.27 5.11 -13.01
CA VAL A 143 20.71 4.84 -13.15
C VAL A 143 21.17 4.95 -14.60
N ASN A 144 22.47 5.19 -14.79
CA ASN A 144 23.11 5.08 -16.10
C ASN A 144 23.29 3.59 -16.46
N ALA A 145 22.75 3.18 -17.60
CA ALA A 145 22.78 1.79 -18.04
C ALA A 145 24.20 1.26 -18.33
N ASN A 146 25.20 2.14 -18.47
CA ASN A 146 26.60 1.75 -18.62
C ASN A 146 27.31 1.47 -17.28
N GLU A 147 26.72 1.85 -16.15
CA GLU A 147 27.31 1.74 -14.82
C GLU A 147 26.73 0.56 -14.03
N GLN A 148 25.42 0.38 -14.12
CA GLN A 148 24.68 -0.64 -13.38
C GLN A 148 23.50 -1.13 -14.22
N ALA A 149 23.24 -2.44 -14.13
CA ALA A 149 22.11 -3.08 -14.78
C ALA A 149 21.20 -3.81 -13.80
N GLU A 150 21.42 -3.69 -12.49
CA GLU A 150 20.55 -4.26 -11.46
C GLU A 150 20.10 -3.14 -10.53
N LEU A 151 18.79 -2.95 -10.35
CA LEU A 151 18.24 -1.96 -9.42
C LEU A 151 17.59 -2.70 -8.25
N THR A 152 17.90 -2.24 -7.05
CA THR A 152 17.39 -2.81 -5.80
C THR A 152 16.58 -1.75 -5.05
N TYR A 153 15.46 -2.14 -4.48
CA TYR A 153 14.59 -1.27 -3.69
C TYR A 153 14.16 -1.96 -2.39
N THR A 154 14.12 -1.21 -1.28
CA THR A 154 13.66 -1.72 0.02
C THR A 154 12.34 -1.07 0.41
N TYR A 155 11.26 -1.84 0.39
CA TYR A 155 9.95 -1.41 0.88
C TYR A 155 9.93 -1.35 2.40
N GLN A 156 9.48 -0.21 2.94
CA GLN A 156 9.31 0.02 4.38
C GLN A 156 7.85 0.10 4.80
N THR A 157 6.94 0.05 3.82
CA THR A 157 5.50 0.15 3.98
C THR A 157 4.87 -1.06 3.31
N HIS A 158 3.74 -1.52 3.84
CA HIS A 158 3.01 -2.64 3.25
C HIS A 158 1.99 -2.11 2.24
N GLY A 159 1.64 -2.94 1.27
CA GLY A 159 0.83 -2.52 0.15
C GLY A 159 0.85 -3.50 -1.00
N LEU A 160 -0.10 -3.31 -1.92
CA LEU A 160 -0.09 -3.92 -3.24
C LEU A 160 0.33 -2.85 -4.26
N PHE A 161 1.63 -2.76 -4.49
CA PHE A 161 2.26 -1.70 -5.26
C PHE A 161 2.27 -2.02 -6.76
N THR A 162 2.15 -0.98 -7.59
CA THR A 162 2.38 -1.09 -9.04
C THR A 162 3.76 -0.55 -9.35
N VAL A 163 4.72 -1.45 -9.56
CA VAL A 163 6.10 -1.10 -9.93
C VAL A 163 6.14 -0.82 -11.42
N VAL A 164 6.81 0.27 -11.82
CA VAL A 164 7.07 0.59 -13.22
C VAL A 164 8.57 0.51 -13.50
N LEU A 165 8.95 -0.39 -14.39
CA LEU A 165 10.33 -0.56 -14.83
C LEU A 165 10.45 0.02 -16.24
N SER A 166 11.38 0.96 -16.42
CA SER A 166 11.53 1.70 -17.69
C SER A 166 12.98 1.73 -18.16
N ALA A 167 13.17 1.78 -19.48
CA ALA A 167 14.47 1.90 -20.12
C ALA A 167 14.42 2.94 -21.24
N VAL A 168 15.49 3.73 -21.37
CA VAL A 168 15.66 4.72 -22.43
C VAL A 168 16.96 4.45 -23.17
N ASP A 169 16.93 4.44 -24.51
CA ASP A 169 18.13 4.24 -25.35
C ASP A 169 18.82 5.56 -25.76
N GLU A 170 19.98 5.47 -26.41
CA GLU A 170 20.72 6.64 -26.90
C GLU A 170 20.01 7.42 -28.01
N SER A 171 19.01 6.82 -28.66
CA SER A 171 18.15 7.46 -29.65
C SER A 171 16.89 8.07 -29.02
N ASP A 172 16.83 8.13 -27.68
CA ASP A 172 15.71 8.61 -26.86
C ASP A 172 14.39 7.84 -27.11
N ASN A 173 14.47 6.57 -27.54
CA ASN A 173 13.32 5.68 -27.46
C ASN A 173 13.12 5.23 -26.00
N GLU A 174 11.87 5.07 -25.60
CA GLU A 174 11.51 4.65 -24.24
C GLU A 174 10.62 3.40 -24.30
N ALA A 175 10.87 2.44 -23.41
CA ALA A 175 9.99 1.31 -23.17
C ALA A 175 9.81 1.10 -21.67
N SER A 176 8.61 0.65 -21.30
CA SER A 176 8.26 0.37 -19.91
C SER A 176 7.46 -0.93 -19.79
N MET A 177 7.51 -1.52 -18.60
CA MET A 177 6.63 -2.59 -18.18
C MET A 177 6.20 -2.35 -16.73
N SER A 178 5.04 -2.88 -16.36
CA SER A 178 4.51 -2.78 -15.01
C SER A 178 4.39 -4.15 -14.36
N LEU A 179 4.65 -4.20 -13.07
CA LEU A 179 4.55 -5.38 -12.21
C LEU A 179 3.73 -5.03 -10.99
N THR A 180 2.99 -6.00 -10.47
CA THR A 180 2.36 -5.88 -9.15
C THR A 180 3.29 -6.50 -8.11
N VAL A 181 3.62 -5.76 -7.06
CA VAL A 181 4.42 -6.22 -5.92
C VAL A 181 3.54 -6.24 -4.67
N ARG A 182 3.59 -7.33 -3.91
CA ARG A 182 2.82 -7.53 -2.68
C ARG A 182 3.71 -7.51 -1.44
N ILE A 183 3.56 -6.50 -0.60
CA ILE A 183 4.27 -6.41 0.67
C ILE A 183 3.26 -6.54 1.81
N ASP A 184 3.38 -7.62 2.58
CA ASP A 184 2.62 -7.83 3.82
C ASP A 184 3.37 -7.22 5.02
N LYS A 185 2.72 -7.14 6.19
CA LYS A 185 3.37 -6.71 7.44
C LYS A 185 3.03 -7.65 8.59
N GLU A 186 4.06 -8.18 9.24
CA GLU A 186 3.98 -8.92 10.49
C GLU A 186 4.49 -8.05 11.65
N ILE A 187 3.75 -8.02 12.75
CA ILE A 187 4.08 -7.27 13.96
C ILE A 187 4.14 -8.25 15.14
N ASP A 188 5.33 -8.40 15.73
CA ASP A 188 5.57 -9.10 16.99
C ASP A 188 5.55 -8.05 18.11
N TRP A 189 4.44 -8.00 18.83
CA TRP A 189 4.17 -7.03 19.87
C TRP A 189 4.15 -7.70 21.23
N THR A 190 4.86 -7.11 22.20
CA THR A 190 4.93 -7.62 23.57
C THR A 190 4.75 -6.52 24.59
N GLN A 191 4.10 -6.84 25.70
CA GLN A 191 4.04 -6.00 26.88
C GLN A 191 4.15 -6.88 28.12
N ALA A 192 5.04 -6.55 29.05
CA ALA A 192 5.34 -7.42 30.18
C ALA A 192 5.03 -6.75 31.52
N ASN A 193 4.53 -7.56 32.46
CA ASN A 193 4.20 -7.19 33.84
C ASN A 193 3.29 -5.95 33.93
N THR A 194 2.18 -5.96 33.20
CA THR A 194 1.21 -4.86 33.20
C THR A 194 -0.11 -5.26 33.84
N ASP A 195 -0.72 -4.37 34.61
CA ASP A 195 -2.12 -4.43 35.06
C ASP A 195 -3.02 -3.42 34.30
N ASP A 196 -2.45 -2.71 33.32
CA ASP A 196 -3.10 -1.76 32.41
C ASP A 196 -2.57 -2.03 30.99
N PRO A 197 -3.16 -3.00 30.26
CA PRO A 197 -2.71 -3.34 28.93
C PRO A 197 -2.77 -2.15 27.96
N ASP A 198 -1.70 -1.95 27.21
CA ASP A 198 -1.64 -0.91 26.18
C ASP A 198 -2.41 -1.37 24.94
N SER A 199 -3.00 -0.42 24.21
CA SER A 199 -3.61 -0.67 22.91
C SER A 199 -2.54 -0.95 21.85
N MET A 200 -2.65 -2.07 21.13
CA MET A 200 -1.84 -2.35 19.94
C MET A 200 -2.51 -1.73 18.71
N VAL A 201 -1.85 -0.74 18.11
CA VAL A 201 -2.31 -0.09 16.87
C VAL A 201 -1.85 -0.90 15.66
N LEU A 202 -2.78 -1.15 14.74
CA LEU A 202 -2.59 -1.89 13.50
C LEU A 202 -2.91 -0.97 12.31
N PRO A 203 -1.90 -0.33 11.68
CA PRO A 203 -2.14 0.54 10.54
C PRO A 203 -2.48 -0.31 9.30
N THR A 204 -3.67 -0.12 8.74
CA THR A 204 -4.14 -0.86 7.55
C THR A 204 -4.26 0.01 6.30
N ALA A 205 -3.90 1.30 6.41
CA ALA A 205 -3.81 2.19 5.27
C ALA A 205 -2.40 2.10 4.64
N PRO A 206 -2.26 1.62 3.39
CA PRO A 206 -0.98 1.69 2.69
C PRO A 206 -0.65 3.15 2.31
N ASP A 207 0.63 3.43 2.08
CA ASP A 207 1.13 4.77 1.70
C ASP A 207 0.98 5.07 0.20
N CYS A 208 0.23 4.25 -0.54
CA CYS A 208 -0.10 4.42 -1.95
C CYS A 208 -1.62 4.55 -2.19
N THR A 209 -2.00 5.14 -3.33
CA THR A 209 -3.35 4.97 -3.88
C THR A 209 -3.52 3.56 -4.47
N CYS A 210 -3.65 2.58 -3.59
CA CYS A 210 -3.68 1.15 -3.93
C CYS A 210 -4.75 0.41 -3.10
N PRO A 211 -5.11 -0.83 -3.47
CA PRO A 211 -6.04 -1.63 -2.67
C PRO A 211 -5.55 -1.80 -1.23
N GLY A 212 -6.48 -1.78 -0.27
CA GLY A 212 -6.18 -2.09 1.14
C GLY A 212 -5.91 -3.59 1.37
N PRO A 213 -5.50 -3.97 2.59
CA PRO A 213 -5.25 -5.37 2.93
C PRO A 213 -6.52 -6.22 2.85
N GLU A 214 -6.35 -7.50 2.56
CA GLU A 214 -7.43 -8.49 2.47
C GLU A 214 -7.91 -8.91 3.86
N ARG A 215 -6.95 -9.14 4.77
CA ARG A 215 -7.22 -9.65 6.11
C ARG A 215 -6.17 -9.22 7.14
N ILE A 216 -6.58 -9.27 8.40
CA ILE A 216 -5.71 -9.22 9.58
C ILE A 216 -5.79 -10.61 10.24
N VAL A 217 -4.65 -11.25 10.44
CA VAL A 217 -4.54 -12.52 11.17
C VAL A 217 -3.88 -12.24 12.51
N ILE A 218 -4.52 -12.68 13.60
CA ILE A 218 -4.07 -12.43 14.97
C ILE A 218 -3.76 -13.78 15.62
N ASP A 219 -2.55 -13.90 16.15
CA ASP A 219 -2.15 -14.93 17.11
C ASP A 219 -1.75 -14.25 18.42
N SER A 220 -2.62 -14.34 19.43
CA SER A 220 -2.45 -13.66 20.71
C SER A 220 -2.31 -14.65 21.84
N THR A 221 -1.34 -14.45 22.72
CA THR A 221 -1.17 -15.18 23.97
C THR A 221 -1.04 -14.21 25.13
N ILE A 222 -1.79 -14.46 26.20
CA ILE A 222 -1.69 -13.74 27.46
C ILE A 222 -1.29 -14.73 28.55
N THR A 223 -0.24 -14.41 29.30
CA THR A 223 0.23 -15.21 30.43
C THR A 223 -0.09 -14.49 31.73
N ASN A 224 -0.67 -15.21 32.70
CA ASN A 224 -0.76 -14.81 34.10
C ASN A 224 0.43 -15.45 34.85
N PRO A 225 1.52 -14.70 35.11
CA PRO A 225 2.73 -15.26 35.70
C PRO A 225 2.49 -15.77 37.11
N SER A 226 3.22 -16.83 37.49
CA SER A 226 3.06 -17.40 38.83
C SER A 226 3.52 -16.42 39.92
N GLY A 227 2.65 -16.16 40.89
CA GLY A 227 2.99 -15.37 42.08
C GLY A 227 3.94 -16.11 43.05
N LEU A 228 4.62 -15.35 43.93
CA LEU A 228 5.38 -15.90 45.07
C LEU A 228 4.47 -16.56 46.14
N ILE A 229 3.18 -16.20 46.13
CA ILE A 229 2.09 -16.78 46.89
C ILE A 229 1.08 -17.25 45.83
N ALA A 230 0.26 -18.27 46.12
CA ALA A 230 -0.79 -18.73 45.21
C ALA A 230 -1.57 -17.54 44.63
N GLY A 231 -1.39 -17.30 43.32
CA GLY A 231 -1.97 -16.16 42.60
C GLY A 231 -3.48 -16.34 42.40
N THR A 232 -4.12 -15.28 41.94
CA THR A 232 -5.55 -15.32 41.64
C THR A 232 -5.79 -15.58 40.16
N PRO A 233 -6.88 -16.28 39.80
CA PRO A 233 -7.26 -16.33 38.39
C PRO A 233 -7.67 -14.92 37.92
N VAL A 234 -7.25 -14.56 36.72
CA VAL A 234 -7.60 -13.29 36.05
C VAL A 234 -8.54 -13.59 34.90
N THR A 235 -9.59 -12.79 34.71
CA THR A 235 -10.43 -12.84 33.51
C THR A 235 -10.05 -11.68 32.60
N VAL A 236 -9.75 -12.00 31.35
CA VAL A 236 -9.39 -11.02 30.32
C VAL A 236 -10.33 -11.12 29.14
N THR A 237 -10.53 -9.99 28.45
CA THR A 237 -11.23 -9.94 27.16
C THR A 237 -10.35 -9.27 26.12
N TRP A 238 -10.14 -9.94 24.99
CA TRP A 238 -9.56 -9.35 23.79
C TRP A 238 -10.65 -8.62 23.02
N HIS A 239 -10.33 -7.45 22.46
CA HIS A 239 -11.21 -6.66 21.62
C HIS A 239 -10.45 -6.24 20.36
N LEU A 240 -11.04 -6.49 19.19
CA LEU A 240 -10.55 -5.97 17.91
C LEU A 240 -11.52 -4.89 17.42
N ASP A 241 -11.08 -3.64 17.45
CA ASP A 241 -11.86 -2.48 17.05
C ASP A 241 -11.39 -1.97 15.67
N ASN A 242 -12.35 -1.59 14.83
CA ASN A 242 -12.06 -0.94 13.55
C ASN A 242 -11.65 0.54 13.76
N PRO A 243 -11.19 1.24 12.71
CA PRO A 243 -10.80 2.65 12.80
C PRO A 243 -11.93 3.62 13.17
N GLU A 244 -13.19 3.19 13.09
CA GLU A 244 -14.36 3.97 13.52
C GLU A 244 -14.67 3.75 15.02
N GLY A 245 -13.92 2.87 15.70
CA GLY A 245 -14.10 2.49 17.10
C GLY A 245 -15.20 1.46 17.32
N GLU A 246 -15.63 0.75 16.28
CA GLU A 246 -16.62 -0.31 16.38
C GLU A 246 -15.94 -1.67 16.59
N GLU A 247 -16.34 -2.38 17.64
CA GLU A 247 -15.86 -3.74 17.95
C GLU A 247 -16.28 -4.73 16.86
N GLN A 248 -15.29 -5.32 16.20
CA GLN A 248 -15.48 -6.32 15.13
C GLN A 248 -15.38 -7.75 15.66
N ALA A 249 -14.57 -7.96 16.70
CA ALA A 249 -14.44 -9.25 17.35
C ALA A 249 -14.04 -9.09 18.81
N PHE A 250 -14.45 -10.06 19.65
CA PHE A 250 -14.00 -10.18 21.02
C PHE A 250 -13.90 -11.64 21.44
N HIS A 251 -13.08 -11.91 22.46
CA HIS A 251 -12.96 -13.23 23.10
C HIS A 251 -12.70 -13.01 24.58
N THR A 252 -13.27 -13.84 25.46
CA THR A 252 -13.10 -13.72 26.91
C THR A 252 -12.61 -15.03 27.48
N GLU A 253 -11.61 -14.99 28.35
CA GLU A 253 -11.06 -16.19 28.98
C GLU A 253 -10.57 -15.93 30.42
N GLN A 254 -10.62 -16.97 31.25
CA GLN A 254 -10.05 -16.94 32.59
C GLN A 254 -8.70 -17.68 32.59
N ILE A 255 -7.68 -17.02 33.12
CA ILE A 255 -6.29 -17.48 33.18
C ILE A 255 -5.92 -17.72 34.65
N GLY A 256 -5.65 -18.98 35.01
CA GLY A 256 -5.19 -19.32 36.36
C GLY A 256 -3.76 -18.85 36.63
N ASP A 257 -3.36 -18.89 37.90
CA ASP A 257 -2.00 -18.58 38.36
C ASP A 257 -0.96 -19.46 37.66
N GLY A 258 0.04 -18.83 37.02
CA GLY A 258 1.07 -19.51 36.24
C GLY A 258 0.59 -20.13 34.93
N GLN A 259 -0.61 -19.78 34.45
CA GLN A 259 -1.17 -20.29 33.20
C GLN A 259 -1.17 -19.22 32.10
N GLU A 260 -1.54 -19.64 30.89
CA GLU A 260 -1.73 -18.78 29.73
C GLU A 260 -3.03 -19.12 29.02
N ALA A 261 -3.56 -18.16 28.29
CA ALA A 261 -4.67 -18.32 27.35
C ALA A 261 -4.26 -17.74 26.00
N SER A 262 -4.84 -18.28 24.93
CA SER A 262 -4.54 -17.84 23.57
C SER A 262 -5.79 -17.63 22.75
N TRP A 263 -5.74 -16.65 21.86
CA TRP A 263 -6.80 -16.32 20.92
C TRP A 263 -6.23 -16.16 19.52
N THR A 264 -6.80 -16.90 18.58
CA THR A 264 -6.49 -16.81 17.15
C THR A 264 -7.69 -16.28 16.40
N HIS A 265 -7.51 -15.28 15.53
CA HIS A 265 -8.63 -14.67 14.79
C HIS A 265 -8.22 -14.16 13.42
N ASP A 266 -9.08 -14.41 12.43
CA ASP A 266 -8.96 -13.89 11.08
C ASP A 266 -10.05 -12.86 10.84
N GLN A 267 -9.66 -11.61 10.63
CA GLN A 267 -10.57 -10.53 10.27
C GLN A 267 -10.51 -10.26 8.77
N TYR A 268 -11.66 -10.14 8.13
CA TYR A 268 -11.82 -9.79 6.71
C TYR A 268 -12.57 -8.47 6.54
N ASN A 269 -12.69 -7.98 5.30
CA ASN A 269 -13.31 -6.69 4.97
C ASN A 269 -12.61 -5.53 5.69
N ILE A 270 -11.29 -5.49 5.57
CA ILE A 270 -10.47 -4.49 6.25
C ILE A 270 -10.71 -3.13 5.63
N VAL A 271 -11.16 -2.19 6.45
CA VAL A 271 -11.21 -0.77 6.10
C VAL A 271 -9.85 -0.13 6.41
N GLY A 272 -9.44 0.84 5.59
CA GLY A 272 -8.20 1.58 5.80
C GLY A 272 -8.29 2.48 7.03
N GLY A 273 -7.23 2.48 7.83
CA GLY A 273 -7.09 3.32 9.02
C GLY A 273 -6.33 2.58 10.12
N ASP A 274 -6.44 3.08 11.35
CA ASP A 274 -5.80 2.46 12.52
C ASP A 274 -6.80 1.53 13.22
N TRP A 275 -6.60 0.22 13.07
CA TRP A 275 -7.30 -0.77 13.88
C TRP A 275 -6.64 -0.89 15.25
N ALA A 276 -7.39 -1.35 16.25
CA ALA A 276 -6.89 -1.52 17.60
C ALA A 276 -7.15 -2.93 18.13
N LEU A 277 -6.08 -3.62 18.57
CA LEU A 277 -6.19 -4.83 19.39
C LEU A 277 -5.98 -4.43 20.85
N ASN A 278 -7.06 -4.51 21.61
CA ASN A 278 -7.13 -4.14 23.02
C ASN A 278 -7.33 -5.37 23.90
N VAL A 279 -6.82 -5.29 25.14
CA VAL A 279 -7.07 -6.29 26.18
C VAL A 279 -7.62 -5.59 27.40
N SER A 280 -8.77 -6.01 27.88
CA SER A 280 -9.35 -5.56 29.15
C SER A 280 -9.19 -6.63 30.23
N ILE A 281 -9.00 -6.21 31.48
CA ILE A 281 -8.99 -7.08 32.65
C ILE A 281 -10.35 -6.95 33.35
N ASP A 282 -11.22 -7.94 33.16
CA ASP A 282 -12.59 -7.94 33.70
C ASP A 282 -12.63 -8.26 35.19
N SER A 283 -11.70 -9.11 35.65
CA SER A 283 -11.54 -9.45 37.07
C SER A 283 -10.14 -9.98 37.37
N GLY A 284 -9.70 -9.82 38.62
CA GLY A 284 -8.32 -10.09 39.02
C GLY A 284 -7.49 -8.80 39.09
N ASN A 285 -6.29 -8.90 39.66
CA ASN A 285 -5.38 -7.76 39.82
C ASN A 285 -3.90 -8.17 39.68
N ASP A 286 -3.65 -9.29 39.02
CA ASP A 286 -2.31 -9.78 38.75
C ASP A 286 -1.74 -9.11 37.49
N SER A 287 -0.44 -8.86 37.47
CA SER A 287 0.25 -8.29 36.31
C SER A 287 0.44 -9.34 35.23
N LEU A 288 0.02 -9.04 34.01
CA LEU A 288 0.01 -9.95 32.87
C LEU A 288 1.23 -9.72 31.96
N ASN A 289 1.56 -10.75 31.19
CA ASN A 289 2.43 -10.64 30.02
C ASN A 289 1.60 -10.89 28.76
N LEU A 290 1.66 -9.97 27.81
CA LEU A 290 0.97 -10.05 26.53
C LEU A 290 1.99 -10.27 25.43
N HIS A 291 1.65 -11.15 24.50
CA HIS A 291 2.38 -11.40 23.27
C HIS A 291 1.38 -11.54 22.13
N HIS A 292 1.53 -10.70 21.11
CA HIS A 292 0.67 -10.67 19.94
C HIS A 292 1.55 -10.77 18.70
N VAL A 293 1.25 -11.71 17.82
CA VAL A 293 1.79 -11.78 16.47
C VAL A 293 0.64 -11.47 15.53
N VAL A 294 0.74 -10.37 14.79
CA VAL A 294 -0.32 -9.92 13.90
C VAL A 294 0.21 -9.78 12.48
N LEU A 295 -0.44 -10.43 11.52
CA LEU A 295 -0.15 -10.34 10.09
C LEU A 295 -1.24 -9.54 9.38
N ILE A 296 -0.85 -8.42 8.78
CA ILE A 296 -1.64 -7.67 7.82
C ILE A 296 -1.26 -8.18 6.44
N SER A 297 -2.18 -8.89 5.78
CA SER A 297 -1.89 -9.53 4.49
C SER A 297 -2.80 -9.05 3.37
N TYR A 298 -2.24 -9.00 2.17
CA TYR A 298 -2.92 -8.63 0.94
C TYR A 298 -3.27 -9.87 0.11
N GLU A 299 -4.26 -9.70 -0.77
CA GLU A 299 -4.63 -10.73 -1.75
C GLU A 299 -3.40 -11.05 -2.63
N PRO A 300 -3.11 -12.33 -2.91
CA PRO A 300 -1.96 -12.77 -3.70
C PRO A 300 -2.10 -12.47 -5.20
N ASN A 301 -2.17 -11.18 -5.53
CA ASN A 301 -2.29 -10.64 -6.88
C ASN A 301 -0.97 -10.04 -7.39
N GLU A 302 0.17 -10.38 -6.76
CA GLU A 302 1.49 -10.05 -7.27
C GLU A 302 1.75 -10.68 -8.65
N SER A 303 2.65 -10.07 -9.42
CA SER A 303 3.09 -10.63 -10.70
C SER A 303 3.94 -11.88 -10.49
N GLU A 304 3.82 -12.89 -11.34
CA GLU A 304 4.68 -14.07 -11.27
C GLU A 304 6.18 -13.68 -11.38
N PRO A 305 7.07 -14.34 -10.61
CA PRO A 305 8.51 -14.19 -10.73
C PRO A 305 9.04 -14.44 -12.15
N ASN A 306 10.11 -13.74 -12.53
CA ASN A 306 10.84 -13.98 -13.77
C ASN A 306 12.33 -14.22 -13.46
N PRO A 307 12.70 -15.31 -12.77
CA PRO A 307 14.08 -15.55 -12.38
C PRO A 307 14.96 -15.81 -13.59
N LEU A 308 16.26 -15.66 -13.41
CA LEU A 308 17.22 -16.16 -14.39
C LEU A 308 17.16 -17.67 -14.45
N ALA A 309 17.04 -18.22 -15.66
CA ALA A 309 17.19 -19.65 -15.86
C ALA A 309 18.56 -20.08 -15.32
N SER A 310 18.55 -20.90 -14.28
CA SER A 310 19.77 -21.52 -13.77
C SER A 310 20.34 -22.41 -14.88
N GLU A 311 21.63 -22.30 -15.21
CA GLU A 311 22.31 -23.07 -16.28
C GLU A 311 22.35 -24.61 -16.04
N THR A 312 21.46 -25.19 -15.24
CA THR A 312 21.51 -26.61 -14.84
C THR A 312 20.49 -27.50 -15.56
N THR A 313 19.53 -26.96 -16.32
CA THR A 313 18.45 -27.80 -16.90
C THR A 313 18.72 -28.28 -18.34
N GLU A 314 19.80 -27.86 -19.01
CA GLU A 314 20.08 -28.30 -20.40
C GLU A 314 21.06 -29.48 -20.52
N ARG A 315 21.60 -30.03 -19.41
CA ARG A 315 22.58 -31.14 -19.48
C ARG A 315 22.02 -32.53 -19.17
N GLU A 316 20.74 -32.65 -18.84
CA GLU A 316 20.13 -33.96 -18.52
C GLU A 316 19.43 -34.63 -19.71
N GLU A 317 19.11 -33.90 -20.78
CA GLU A 317 18.49 -34.51 -21.98
C GLU A 317 19.49 -35.08 -23.00
N ASP A 318 20.78 -34.70 -22.94
CA ASP A 318 21.81 -35.20 -23.88
C ASP A 318 22.57 -36.44 -23.36
N SER A 319 22.28 -36.90 -22.12
CA SER A 319 22.97 -38.05 -21.51
C SER A 319 22.19 -39.37 -21.59
N LEU A 320 21.00 -39.38 -22.19
CA LEU A 320 20.16 -40.59 -22.32
C LEU A 320 20.15 -41.23 -23.72
N SER A 321 21.12 -40.89 -24.58
CA SER A 321 21.29 -41.54 -25.87
C SER A 321 22.65 -42.24 -26.03
N VAL A 322 22.86 -43.33 -25.27
CA VAL A 322 23.83 -44.40 -25.60
C VAL A 322 23.22 -45.77 -25.33
#